data_AF-A0A3E2MTJ2-F1
#
_entry.id   AF-A0A3E2MTJ2-F1
#
_cell.length_a   1.000
_cell.length_b   1.000
_cell.length_c   1.000
_cell.angle_alpha   90.00
_cell.angle_beta   90.00
_cell.angle_gamma   90.00
#
_symmetry.space_group_name_H-M   'P 1'
#
loop_
_entity.id
_entity.type
_entity.pdbx_description
1 polymer ?
#
loop_
_entity_poly.entity_id
_entity_poly.type
_entity_poly.pdbx_seq_one_letter_code
_entity_poly.pdbx_strand_id
1 'polypeptide(L)'
;MPQISTPPFSTDPFTIDPIGLGGFTLPQISTPPFSTDPFTIDPIAVAGFTLPQINIPAFTTNEFTIAPIGIGGFTTPPITIPSIHLPSTTLAEFAIPGGPGYLNTSATPSSGFFNTGAGGNSGYANNGSGLSGWFNTNPAGLLGGSGYQNYGGLSSGFYNLGSGVSGIANTGVLPFSVTSLVSGISNIGSNLSGFFRGIW
;
A
#
# COMPACT_ATOMS: atom_id res chain seq x y z
N MET A 1 -61.53 -171.32 14.10
CA MET A 1 -60.33 -170.58 14.57
C MET A 1 -60.00 -169.54 13.51
N PRO A 2 -59.38 -168.40 13.80
CA PRO A 2 -59.15 -167.71 15.08
C PRO A 2 -59.18 -166.16 14.92
N GLN A 3 -58.81 -165.37 15.94
CA GLN A 3 -57.94 -164.23 15.68
C GLN A 3 -57.15 -163.86 16.93
N ILE A 4 -55.82 -163.91 16.82
CA ILE A 4 -54.88 -163.32 17.77
C ILE A 4 -54.52 -161.96 17.21
N SER A 5 -54.69 -160.90 18.01
CA SER A 5 -54.17 -159.57 17.69
C SER A 5 -52.99 -159.24 18.58
N THR A 6 -51.91 -158.74 17.98
CA THR A 6 -50.84 -158.06 18.68
C THR A 6 -51.03 -156.56 18.54
N PRO A 7 -50.89 -155.78 19.61
CA PRO A 7 -51.02 -154.34 19.53
C PRO A 7 -49.91 -153.76 18.65
N PRO A 8 -50.21 -152.69 17.90
CA PRO A 8 -49.22 -152.03 17.07
C PRO A 8 -48.19 -151.32 17.95
N PHE A 9 -46.91 -151.46 17.59
CA PHE A 9 -45.88 -150.56 18.06
C PHE A 9 -45.47 -149.64 16.90
N SER A 10 -45.17 -148.39 17.25
CA SER A 10 -44.74 -147.37 16.30
C SER A 10 -43.30 -147.02 16.61
N THR A 11 -42.48 -146.87 15.58
CA THR A 11 -41.18 -146.23 15.66
C THR A 11 -41.28 -144.84 15.07
N ASP A 12 -40.59 -143.88 15.66
CA ASP A 12 -40.60 -142.51 15.14
C ASP A 12 -39.98 -142.45 13.74
N PRO A 13 -40.53 -141.63 12.83
CA PRO A 13 -40.01 -141.49 11.47
C PRO A 13 -38.59 -140.92 11.44
N PHE A 14 -37.71 -141.61 10.71
CA PHE A 14 -36.38 -141.12 10.37
C PHE A 14 -36.48 -140.12 9.23
N THR A 15 -35.81 -138.97 9.35
CA THR A 15 -35.80 -137.91 8.33
C THR A 15 -34.37 -137.59 7.93
N ILE A 16 -34.14 -137.42 6.63
CA ILE A 16 -32.85 -137.00 6.06
C ILE A 16 -32.98 -135.56 5.58
N ASP A 17 -32.02 -134.73 5.96
CA ASP A 17 -31.99 -133.32 5.57
C ASP A 17 -31.69 -133.16 4.07
N PRO A 18 -32.43 -132.28 3.35
CA PRO A 18 -32.23 -132.09 1.91
C PRO A 18 -30.83 -131.54 1.57
N ILE A 19 -30.16 -132.17 0.61
CA ILE A 19 -28.89 -131.66 0.07
C ILE A 19 -29.20 -130.51 -0.89
N GLY A 20 -28.85 -129.29 -0.46
CA GLY A 20 -29.00 -128.08 -1.25
C GLY A 20 -27.83 -127.87 -2.21
N LEU A 21 -28.13 -127.58 -3.47
CA LEU A 21 -27.15 -127.00 -4.39
C LEU A 21 -27.08 -125.49 -4.15
N GLY A 22 -25.89 -125.01 -3.78
CA GLY A 22 -25.60 -123.60 -3.57
C GLY A 22 -25.80 -122.77 -4.84
N GLY A 23 -26.17 -121.49 -4.66
CA GLY A 23 -26.52 -120.61 -5.77
C GLY A 23 -25.39 -120.40 -6.76
N PHE A 24 -25.71 -120.49 -8.05
CA PHE A 24 -24.87 -120.02 -9.13
C PHE A 24 -25.57 -118.83 -9.82
N THR A 25 -24.79 -117.99 -10.48
CA THR A 25 -25.29 -116.84 -11.23
C THR A 25 -25.32 -117.16 -12.72
N LEU A 26 -26.41 -116.80 -13.39
CA LEU A 26 -26.47 -116.82 -14.85
C LEU A 26 -25.68 -115.63 -15.42
N PRO A 27 -24.99 -115.78 -16.56
CA PRO A 27 -24.35 -114.66 -17.22
C PRO A 27 -25.40 -113.67 -17.73
N GLN A 28 -25.09 -112.38 -17.66
CA GLN A 28 -25.98 -111.32 -18.08
C GLN A 28 -26.06 -111.28 -19.62
N ILE A 29 -27.26 -111.37 -20.19
CA ILE A 29 -27.50 -111.12 -21.61
C ILE A 29 -27.89 -109.65 -21.77
N SER A 30 -27.22 -108.92 -22.66
CA SER A 30 -27.61 -107.57 -23.06
C SER A 30 -27.65 -107.47 -24.57
N THR A 31 -28.64 -106.75 -25.09
CA THR A 31 -28.68 -106.33 -26.48
C THR A 31 -28.12 -104.91 -26.59
N PRO A 32 -27.41 -104.56 -27.67
CA PRO A 32 -26.99 -103.19 -27.89
C PRO A 32 -28.21 -102.25 -27.89
N PRO A 33 -28.10 -101.05 -27.28
CA PRO A 33 -29.13 -100.03 -27.45
C PRO A 33 -29.18 -99.60 -28.92
N PHE A 34 -30.39 -99.46 -29.47
CA PHE A 34 -30.60 -98.78 -30.75
C PHE A 34 -31.11 -97.37 -30.47
N SER A 35 -30.71 -96.43 -31.32
CA SER A 35 -31.14 -95.04 -31.26
C SER A 35 -31.69 -94.69 -32.63
N THR A 36 -32.83 -93.99 -32.66
CA THR A 36 -33.35 -93.38 -33.88
C THR A 36 -32.96 -91.91 -33.87
N ASP A 37 -32.61 -91.35 -35.03
CA ASP A 37 -32.29 -89.93 -35.12
C ASP A 37 -33.46 -89.05 -34.64
N PRO A 38 -33.18 -87.92 -33.98
CA PRO A 38 -34.23 -86.98 -33.56
C PRO A 38 -35.01 -86.45 -34.77
N PHE A 39 -36.34 -86.56 -34.71
CA PHE A 39 -37.22 -85.88 -35.66
C PHE A 39 -37.34 -84.40 -35.28
N THR A 40 -37.04 -83.51 -36.22
CA THR A 40 -37.11 -82.05 -36.00
C THR A 40 -38.14 -81.44 -36.96
N ILE A 41 -39.02 -80.57 -36.46
CA ILE A 41 -39.93 -79.76 -37.28
C ILE A 41 -39.35 -78.35 -37.33
N ASP A 42 -39.23 -77.78 -38.53
CA ASP A 42 -38.75 -76.41 -38.69
C ASP A 42 -39.72 -75.39 -38.07
N PRO A 43 -39.22 -74.29 -37.47
CA PRO A 43 -40.07 -73.25 -36.93
C PRO A 43 -41.00 -72.63 -38.00
N ILE A 44 -42.29 -72.53 -37.70
CA ILE A 44 -43.24 -71.82 -38.54
C ILE A 44 -43.05 -70.32 -38.32
N ALA A 45 -42.50 -69.62 -39.32
CA ALA A 45 -42.41 -68.16 -39.30
C ALA A 45 -43.77 -67.53 -39.62
N VAL A 46 -44.22 -66.60 -38.78
CA VAL A 46 -45.34 -65.71 -39.10
C VAL A 46 -44.76 -64.48 -39.82
N ALA A 47 -45.30 -64.12 -40.98
CA ALA A 47 -44.88 -62.93 -41.71
C ALA A 47 -45.11 -61.66 -40.86
N GLY A 48 -44.22 -60.67 -40.98
CA GLY A 48 -44.35 -59.42 -40.26
C GLY A 48 -45.63 -58.67 -40.66
N PHE A 49 -46.35 -58.13 -39.67
CA PHE A 49 -47.48 -57.23 -39.89
C PHE A 49 -47.11 -55.83 -39.43
N THR A 50 -47.75 -54.82 -40.02
CA THR A 50 -47.61 -53.42 -39.62
C THR A 50 -48.77 -53.02 -38.71
N LEU A 51 -48.44 -52.32 -37.62
CA LEU A 51 -49.44 -51.73 -36.72
C LEU A 51 -50.01 -50.44 -37.32
N PRO A 52 -51.29 -50.10 -37.07
CA PRO A 52 -51.87 -48.84 -37.52
C PRO A 52 -51.22 -47.65 -36.81
N GLN A 53 -51.07 -46.54 -37.53
CA GLN A 53 -50.57 -45.29 -36.98
C GLN A 53 -51.59 -44.65 -36.05
N ILE A 54 -51.19 -44.34 -34.81
CA ILE A 54 -52.01 -43.59 -33.85
C ILE A 54 -51.62 -42.11 -33.94
N ASN A 55 -52.59 -41.24 -34.24
CA ASN A 55 -52.38 -39.80 -34.33
C ASN A 55 -53.03 -39.10 -33.13
N ILE A 56 -52.23 -38.44 -32.28
CA ILE A 56 -52.71 -37.66 -31.13
C ILE A 56 -52.68 -36.17 -31.53
N PRO A 57 -53.82 -35.44 -31.46
CA PRO A 57 -53.84 -34.01 -31.76
C PRO A 57 -53.00 -33.20 -30.77
N ALA A 58 -52.39 -32.11 -31.24
CA ALA A 58 -51.73 -31.16 -30.36
C ALA A 58 -52.78 -30.39 -29.52
N PHE A 59 -52.41 -30.09 -28.27
CA PHE A 59 -53.16 -29.19 -27.40
C PHE A 59 -52.21 -28.20 -26.73
N THR A 60 -52.73 -27.06 -26.30
CA THR A 60 -51.97 -26.03 -25.58
C THR A 60 -52.61 -25.77 -24.22
N THR A 61 -51.79 -25.52 -23.20
CA THR A 61 -52.25 -25.08 -21.88
C THR A 61 -52.20 -23.56 -21.77
N ASN A 62 -53.03 -22.97 -20.91
CA ASN A 62 -53.00 -21.53 -20.63
C ASN A 62 -51.68 -21.11 -19.97
N GLU A 63 -51.33 -19.83 -20.12
CA GLU A 63 -50.15 -19.23 -19.50
C GLU A 63 -50.35 -19.09 -17.98
N PHE A 64 -49.32 -19.43 -17.21
CA PHE A 64 -49.29 -19.32 -15.76
C PHE A 64 -48.39 -18.14 -15.35
N THR A 65 -48.93 -17.16 -14.62
CA THR A 65 -48.18 -15.96 -14.20
C THR A 65 -48.04 -15.92 -12.68
N ILE A 66 -46.81 -15.72 -12.19
CA ILE A 66 -46.50 -15.49 -10.77
C ILE A 66 -46.33 -13.98 -10.54
N ALA A 67 -46.95 -13.46 -9.48
CA ALA A 67 -46.81 -12.05 -9.10
C ALA A 67 -45.37 -11.72 -8.65
N PRO A 68 -44.86 -10.49 -8.89
CA PRO A 68 -43.54 -10.08 -8.43
C PRO A 68 -43.41 -10.16 -6.90
N ILE A 69 -42.38 -10.85 -6.43
CA ILE A 69 -42.03 -10.90 -5.01
C ILE A 69 -41.11 -9.71 -4.71
N GLY A 70 -41.61 -8.73 -3.95
CA GLY A 70 -40.82 -7.61 -3.48
C GLY A 70 -40.00 -7.95 -2.24
N ILE A 71 -38.76 -7.48 -2.18
CA ILE A 71 -37.99 -7.39 -0.93
C ILE A 71 -38.31 -6.03 -0.31
N GLY A 72 -38.70 -5.99 0.98
CA GLY A 72 -38.95 -4.72 1.68
C GLY A 72 -37.71 -3.81 1.71
N GLY A 73 -37.92 -2.49 1.81
CA GLY A 73 -36.81 -1.53 1.88
C GLY A 73 -35.97 -1.75 3.14
N PHE A 74 -34.65 -1.68 3.00
CA PHE A 74 -33.70 -1.72 4.11
C PHE A 74 -32.77 -0.50 4.06
N THR A 75 -32.25 -0.10 5.22
CA THR A 75 -31.24 0.96 5.34
C THR A 75 -29.90 0.37 5.73
N THR A 76 -28.81 0.91 5.18
CA THR A 76 -27.45 0.53 5.57
C THR A 76 -26.99 1.31 6.80
N PRO A 77 -26.18 0.71 7.69
CA PRO A 77 -25.55 1.43 8.80
C PRO A 77 -24.68 2.60 8.32
N PRO A 78 -24.51 3.65 9.14
CA PRO A 78 -23.61 4.76 8.83
C PRO A 78 -22.15 4.32 8.85
N ILE A 79 -21.37 4.82 7.89
CA ILE A 79 -19.91 4.60 7.81
C ILE A 79 -19.21 5.85 8.35
N THR A 80 -18.32 5.66 9.33
CA THR A 80 -17.48 6.74 9.88
C THR A 80 -16.04 6.58 9.39
N ILE A 81 -15.48 7.61 8.74
CA ILE A 81 -14.07 7.66 8.33
C ILE A 81 -13.29 8.46 9.38
N PRO A 82 -12.23 7.90 9.99
CA PRO A 82 -11.41 8.63 10.96
C PRO A 82 -10.56 9.72 10.29
N SER A 83 -10.13 10.69 11.09
CA SER A 83 -9.26 11.79 10.66
C SER A 83 -7.92 11.25 10.15
N ILE A 84 -7.51 11.66 8.95
CA ILE A 84 -6.18 11.35 8.39
C ILE A 84 -5.21 12.46 8.81
N HIS A 85 -4.15 12.11 9.54
CA HIS A 85 -3.03 13.02 9.82
C HIS A 85 -1.87 12.70 8.87
N LEU A 86 -1.43 13.69 8.12
CA LEU A 86 -0.21 13.62 7.31
C LEU A 86 0.92 14.38 8.01
N PRO A 87 2.11 13.78 8.19
CA PRO A 87 3.26 14.50 8.72
C PRO A 87 3.72 15.58 7.73
N SER A 88 4.31 16.67 8.24
CA SER A 88 4.92 17.69 7.38
C SER A 88 6.08 17.10 6.59
N THR A 89 6.19 17.46 5.31
CA THR A 89 7.35 17.12 4.47
C THR A 89 7.94 18.39 3.86
N THR A 90 9.26 18.43 3.70
CA THR A 90 9.95 19.54 3.02
C THR A 90 9.72 19.41 1.52
N LEU A 91 9.05 20.40 0.92
CA LEU A 91 8.76 20.42 -0.53
C LEU A 91 9.97 20.87 -1.36
N ALA A 92 10.77 21.79 -0.83
CA ALA A 92 11.97 22.31 -1.48
C ALA A 92 12.92 22.93 -0.44
N GLU A 93 14.20 22.95 -0.79
CA GLU A 93 15.26 23.64 -0.04
C GLU A 93 15.99 24.59 -0.99
N PHE A 94 16.27 25.81 -0.54
CA PHE A 94 17.08 26.78 -1.28
C PHE A 94 18.38 27.05 -0.53
N ALA A 95 19.50 26.67 -1.14
CA ALA A 95 20.82 26.98 -0.62
C ALA A 95 21.25 28.36 -1.11
N ILE A 96 21.47 29.29 -0.18
CA ILE A 96 22.11 30.57 -0.49
C ILE A 96 23.63 30.36 -0.37
N PRO A 97 24.41 30.50 -1.46
CA PRO A 97 25.86 30.34 -1.39
C PRO A 97 26.47 31.25 -0.33
N GLY A 98 27.42 30.72 0.43
CA GLY A 98 28.18 31.52 1.38
C GLY A 98 28.92 32.64 0.65
N GLY A 99 28.76 33.86 1.14
CA GLY A 99 29.45 35.05 0.64
C GLY A 99 29.60 36.08 1.76
N PRO A 100 30.36 37.16 1.53
CA PRO A 100 30.62 38.18 2.55
C PRO A 100 29.34 38.77 3.16
N GLY A 101 28.28 38.91 2.35
CA GLY A 101 26.94 39.34 2.76
C GLY A 101 25.93 39.14 1.64
N TYR A 102 24.72 39.65 1.83
CA TYR A 102 23.60 39.46 0.91
C TYR A 102 23.14 40.79 0.32
N LEU A 103 22.81 40.79 -0.97
CA LEU A 103 22.24 41.98 -1.65
C LEU A 103 23.13 43.24 -1.54
N ASN A 104 24.44 43.08 -1.32
CA ASN A 104 25.40 44.18 -1.35
C ASN A 104 25.77 44.49 -2.81
N THR A 105 25.84 45.77 -3.16
CA THR A 105 26.31 46.27 -4.47
C THR A 105 27.55 47.16 -4.28
N SER A 106 28.64 46.56 -3.82
CA SER A 106 29.91 47.24 -3.56
C SER A 106 31.05 46.71 -4.43
N ALA A 107 32.06 47.54 -4.69
CA ALA A 107 33.22 47.17 -5.51
C ALA A 107 34.15 46.15 -4.81
N THR A 108 34.29 46.22 -3.49
CA THR A 108 35.00 45.25 -2.66
C THR A 108 34.04 44.50 -1.72
N PRO A 109 34.41 43.32 -1.19
CA PRO A 109 33.58 42.55 -0.27
C PRO A 109 33.01 43.38 0.88
N SER A 110 31.69 43.29 1.09
CA SER A 110 30.99 43.88 2.23
C SER A 110 30.14 42.82 2.92
N SER A 111 29.99 42.90 4.24
CA SER A 111 29.17 42.00 5.04
C SER A 111 27.85 42.61 5.51
N GLY A 112 26.88 41.75 5.83
CA GLY A 112 25.51 42.17 6.14
C GLY A 112 24.67 42.34 4.87
N PHE A 113 23.86 43.40 4.79
CA PHE A 113 22.81 43.55 3.78
C PHE A 113 22.79 44.93 3.11
N PHE A 114 22.54 44.97 1.80
CA PHE A 114 22.26 46.21 1.04
C PHE A 114 23.36 47.28 1.06
N ASN A 115 24.59 46.95 1.44
CA ASN A 115 25.70 47.90 1.42
C ASN A 115 26.11 48.23 -0.02
N THR A 116 26.50 49.48 -0.27
CA THR A 116 26.85 50.01 -1.59
C THR A 116 28.17 50.79 -1.57
N GLY A 117 28.70 51.14 -2.74
CA GLY A 117 29.90 51.98 -2.87
C GLY A 117 31.21 51.19 -2.96
N ALA A 118 32.30 51.75 -2.43
CA ALA A 118 33.64 51.18 -2.55
C ALA A 118 33.80 49.82 -1.84
N GLY A 119 33.06 49.59 -0.76
CA GLY A 119 33.02 48.32 -0.02
C GLY A 119 33.95 48.26 1.19
N GLY A 120 34.13 47.06 1.75
CA GLY A 120 34.64 46.87 3.10
C GLY A 120 33.64 47.27 4.18
N ASN A 121 32.36 47.38 3.80
CA ASN A 121 31.30 47.80 4.70
C ASN A 121 30.76 46.60 5.49
N SER A 122 30.22 46.85 6.68
CA SER A 122 29.56 45.83 7.50
C SER A 122 28.25 46.35 8.09
N GLY A 123 27.19 45.55 8.06
CA GLY A 123 25.88 45.92 8.61
C GLY A 123 24.85 46.18 7.52
N TYR A 124 24.01 47.21 7.66
CA TYR A 124 22.83 47.42 6.83
C TYR A 124 22.90 48.74 6.06
N ALA A 125 22.78 48.67 4.73
CA ALA A 125 22.59 49.81 3.85
C ALA A 125 23.60 50.96 4.03
N ASN A 126 24.87 50.65 4.32
CA ASN A 126 25.93 51.67 4.30
C ASN A 126 26.34 51.98 2.85
N ASN A 127 26.69 53.23 2.56
CA ASN A 127 27.13 53.67 1.22
C ASN A 127 28.52 54.30 1.30
N GLY A 128 29.55 53.61 0.80
CA GLY A 128 30.91 54.14 0.83
C GLY A 128 31.99 53.10 1.09
N SER A 129 33.06 53.50 1.79
CA SER A 129 34.20 52.65 2.12
C SER A 129 34.42 52.47 3.62
N GLY A 130 34.59 51.22 4.06
CA GLY A 130 34.99 50.87 5.43
C GLY A 130 33.97 51.25 6.51
N LEU A 131 32.69 51.36 6.15
CA LEU A 131 31.63 51.77 7.07
C LEU A 131 31.07 50.57 7.85
N SER A 132 30.65 50.81 9.08
CA SER A 132 29.99 49.79 9.91
C SER A 132 28.69 50.31 10.50
N GLY A 133 27.71 49.43 10.71
CA GLY A 133 26.43 49.82 11.29
C GLY A 133 25.34 50.03 10.23
N TRP A 134 24.52 51.06 10.39
CA TRP A 134 23.25 51.21 9.68
C TRP A 134 23.15 52.56 9.00
N PHE A 135 22.92 52.57 7.68
CA PHE A 135 22.66 53.78 6.89
C PHE A 135 23.76 54.85 6.96
N ASN A 136 25.01 54.49 7.26
CA ASN A 136 26.11 55.45 7.21
C ASN A 136 26.52 55.69 5.76
N THR A 137 26.92 56.91 5.43
CA THR A 137 27.39 57.28 4.10
C THR A 137 28.70 58.06 4.20
N ASN A 138 29.69 57.74 3.38
CA ASN A 138 30.83 58.61 3.19
C ASN A 138 31.04 58.92 1.70
N PRO A 139 31.30 60.19 1.34
CA PRO A 139 31.70 60.55 -0.02
C PRO A 139 32.93 59.77 -0.51
N ALA A 140 33.08 59.68 -1.84
CA ALA A 140 34.23 59.04 -2.46
C ALA A 140 35.56 59.65 -1.96
N GLY A 141 36.54 58.79 -1.70
CA GLY A 141 37.85 59.18 -1.17
C GLY A 141 37.93 59.27 0.35
N LEU A 142 36.82 59.13 1.06
CA LEU A 142 36.80 58.99 2.51
C LEU A 142 36.74 57.52 2.92
N LEU A 143 37.24 57.24 4.13
CA LEU A 143 37.28 55.91 4.70
C LEU A 143 36.75 55.93 6.11
N GLY A 144 36.02 54.88 6.46
CA GLY A 144 35.71 54.57 7.84
C GLY A 144 34.53 55.36 8.38
N GLY A 145 33.87 54.73 9.34
CA GLY A 145 32.74 55.30 10.07
C GLY A 145 31.92 54.19 10.70
N SER A 146 31.20 54.50 11.77
CA SER A 146 30.37 53.54 12.47
C SER A 146 29.09 54.15 13.02
N GLY A 147 28.09 53.31 13.31
CA GLY A 147 26.89 53.74 14.02
C GLY A 147 25.67 53.83 13.11
N TYR A 148 24.87 54.89 13.25
CA TYR A 148 23.58 55.03 12.60
C TYR A 148 23.43 56.40 11.92
N GLN A 149 23.16 56.40 10.62
CA GLN A 149 22.90 57.61 9.82
C GLN A 149 23.97 58.71 9.94
N ASN A 150 25.24 58.33 9.98
CA ASN A 150 26.32 59.32 9.89
C ASN A 150 26.67 59.61 8.43
N TYR A 151 26.99 60.86 8.11
CA TYR A 151 27.41 61.31 6.79
C TYR A 151 28.79 61.97 6.82
N GLY A 152 29.78 61.34 6.19
CA GLY A 152 31.17 61.80 6.15
C GLY A 152 32.17 60.74 6.61
N GLY A 153 33.45 61.10 6.68
CA GLY A 153 34.53 60.17 7.02
C GLY A 153 34.84 60.13 8.51
N LEU A 154 35.35 59.01 9.02
CA LEU A 154 35.81 58.92 10.42
C LEU A 154 34.74 59.35 11.45
N SER A 155 33.47 59.08 11.17
CA SER A 155 32.34 59.46 12.03
C SER A 155 31.85 58.30 12.89
N SER A 156 31.38 58.53 14.11
CA SER A 156 30.78 57.48 14.96
C SER A 156 29.56 57.93 15.76
N GLY A 157 28.62 57.02 16.03
CA GLY A 157 27.43 57.31 16.84
C GLY A 157 26.19 57.52 15.99
N PHE A 158 25.36 58.51 16.29
CA PHE A 158 24.03 58.70 15.68
C PHE A 158 23.91 60.06 15.00
N TYR A 159 23.53 60.09 13.73
CA TYR A 159 23.16 61.32 13.01
C TYR A 159 24.26 62.38 12.95
N ASN A 160 25.54 62.00 12.84
CA ASN A 160 26.61 62.99 12.73
C ASN A 160 26.89 63.36 11.26
N LEU A 161 27.21 64.63 11.01
CA LEU A 161 27.61 65.15 9.70
C LEU A 161 29.04 65.69 9.79
N GLY A 162 29.93 65.29 8.90
CA GLY A 162 31.29 65.83 8.82
C GLY A 162 32.38 64.76 8.93
N SER A 163 33.61 65.20 9.20
CA SER A 163 34.75 64.30 9.35
C SER A 163 35.36 64.36 10.74
N GLY A 164 35.70 63.20 11.33
CA GLY A 164 36.20 63.15 12.72
C GLY A 164 35.17 63.63 13.73
N VAL A 165 33.91 63.23 13.56
CA VAL A 165 32.75 63.64 14.37
C VAL A 165 32.16 62.43 15.09
N SER A 166 31.90 62.54 16.39
CA SER A 166 31.34 61.43 17.18
C SER A 166 30.20 61.86 18.11
N GLY A 167 29.34 60.93 18.52
CA GLY A 167 28.27 61.19 19.48
C GLY A 167 26.89 61.24 18.83
N ILE A 168 26.03 62.19 19.22
CA ILE A 168 24.65 62.30 18.74
C ILE A 168 24.44 63.66 18.08
N ALA A 169 24.01 63.66 16.81
CA ALA A 169 23.58 64.85 16.07
C ALA A 169 24.62 65.98 15.97
N ASN A 170 25.92 65.66 15.94
CA ASN A 170 26.95 66.68 15.80
C ASN A 170 27.26 67.00 14.33
N THR A 171 27.62 68.25 14.05
CA THR A 171 28.02 68.72 12.71
C THR A 171 29.42 69.33 12.74
N GLY A 172 30.34 68.74 11.98
CA GLY A 172 31.65 69.32 11.66
C GLY A 172 31.53 70.35 10.53
N VAL A 173 32.13 71.53 10.69
CA VAL A 173 32.05 72.62 9.69
C VAL A 173 33.24 72.66 8.72
N LEU A 174 34.26 71.83 8.94
CA LEU A 174 35.38 71.72 8.02
C LEU A 174 35.04 70.80 6.82
N PRO A 175 35.74 70.93 5.68
CA PRO A 175 35.59 70.00 4.56
C PRO A 175 35.74 68.54 5.01
N PHE A 176 35.03 67.60 4.38
CA PHE A 176 35.06 66.19 4.80
C PHE A 176 36.45 65.51 4.72
N SER A 177 37.38 66.07 3.95
CA SER A 177 38.79 65.62 3.91
C SER A 177 39.60 66.06 5.14
N VAL A 178 39.06 66.95 5.98
CA VAL A 178 39.70 67.51 7.17
C VAL A 178 38.88 67.16 8.40
N THR A 179 39.53 66.60 9.43
CA THR A 179 38.86 66.23 10.67
C THR A 179 38.44 67.48 11.47
N SER A 180 37.16 67.58 11.82
CA SER A 180 36.62 68.66 12.63
C SER A 180 36.84 68.47 14.12
N LEU A 181 37.10 67.25 14.61
CA LEU A 181 37.27 66.92 16.03
C LEU A 181 36.10 67.46 16.88
N VAL A 182 34.90 66.93 16.61
CA VAL A 182 33.67 67.29 17.33
C VAL A 182 33.10 66.06 18.03
N SER A 183 32.75 66.18 19.31
CA SER A 183 32.13 65.09 20.07
C SER A 183 31.03 65.53 21.04
N GLY A 184 30.10 64.63 21.37
CA GLY A 184 29.07 64.87 22.39
C GLY A 184 27.67 64.90 21.80
N ILE A 185 26.83 65.87 22.18
CA ILE A 185 25.45 65.97 21.70
C ILE A 185 25.18 67.34 21.07
N SER A 186 24.75 67.33 19.81
CA SER A 186 24.23 68.51 19.10
C SER A 186 25.22 69.69 19.05
N ASN A 187 26.51 69.42 18.88
CA ASN A 187 27.52 70.46 18.66
C ASN A 187 27.69 70.77 17.16
N ILE A 188 27.99 72.03 16.83
CA ILE A 188 28.25 72.51 15.48
C ILE A 188 29.56 73.29 15.48
N GLY A 189 30.58 72.82 14.75
CA GLY A 189 31.85 73.55 14.63
C GLY A 189 33.07 72.66 14.42
N SER A 190 34.19 73.04 15.02
CA SER A 190 35.44 72.27 15.01
C SER A 190 36.16 72.44 16.34
N ASN A 191 36.85 71.41 16.83
CA ASN A 191 37.54 71.37 18.12
C ASN A 191 36.59 71.63 19.29
N LEU A 192 35.42 70.97 19.28
CA LEU A 192 34.37 71.12 20.28
C LEU A 192 34.05 69.78 20.94
N SER A 193 33.74 69.80 22.23
CA SER A 193 33.17 68.67 22.94
C SER A 193 32.10 69.12 23.94
N GLY A 194 31.15 68.22 24.24
CA GLY A 194 30.12 68.45 25.26
C GLY A 194 28.70 68.50 24.69
N PHE A 195 27.84 69.35 25.25
CA PHE A 195 26.44 69.44 24.86
C PHE A 195 26.15 70.84 24.29
N PHE A 196 25.48 70.91 23.14
CA PHE A 196 24.85 72.13 22.62
C PHE A 196 25.81 73.31 22.34
N ARG A 197 27.04 73.05 21.88
CA ARG A 197 28.01 74.11 21.54
C ARG A 197 27.98 74.39 20.04
N GLY A 198 27.59 75.61 19.65
CA GLY A 198 27.44 76.02 18.25
C GLY A 198 26.01 76.34 17.81
N ILE A 199 25.09 76.53 18.76
CA ILE A 199 23.74 77.06 18.50
C ILE A 199 23.87 78.59 18.32
N TRP A 200 23.23 79.10 17.26
CA TRP A 200 23.19 80.50 16.79
C TRP A 200 23.24 81.58 17.86
#